data_AF-A0A328TBF9-F1
#
_entry.id   AF-A0A328TBF9-F1
#
_cell.length_a   1.000
_cell.length_b   1.000
_cell.length_c   1.000
_cell.angle_alpha   90.00
_cell.angle_beta   90.00
_cell.angle_gamma   90.00
#
_symmetry.space_group_name_H-M   'P 1'
#
loop_
_entity.id
_entity.type
_entity.pdbx_description
1 polymer ?
#
loop_
_entity_poly.entity_id
_entity_poly.type
_entity_poly.pdbx_seq_one_letter_code
_entity_poly.pdbx_strand_id
1 'polypeptide(L)'
;MAAKRATHGACEILENPTHWESLSAALADIDFSIATTTRSRAKFRYCAMQQQVQTVLEDKQHWVNSAALVFGRDEDSGLTNEALVDLLTSITMAADYTSLNLGQAVMVYCYQLSALRQVSVQMALLQRSGDGKLMPL
;
A
#
# COMPACT_ATOMS: atom_id res chain seq x y z
N MET A 1 15.25 4.37 -19.16
CA MET A 1 14.78 5.24 -20.28
C MET A 1 13.27 5.17 -20.54
N ALA A 2 12.58 4.03 -20.33
CA ALA A 2 11.12 3.94 -20.56
C ALA A 2 10.25 4.52 -19.43
N ALA A 3 10.61 4.28 -18.16
CA ALA A 3 9.82 4.72 -16.99
C ALA A 3 9.66 6.25 -16.91
N LYS A 4 10.71 7.02 -17.22
CA LYS A 4 10.69 8.50 -17.17
C LYS A 4 9.71 9.17 -18.14
N ARG A 5 9.28 8.50 -19.22
CA ARG A 5 8.38 9.10 -20.23
C ARG A 5 6.90 8.97 -19.87
N ALA A 6 6.56 8.07 -18.94
CA ALA A 6 5.17 7.82 -18.54
C ALA A 6 4.70 8.68 -17.35
N THR A 7 5.61 9.42 -16.71
CA THR A 7 5.37 10.17 -15.48
C THR A 7 5.44 11.68 -15.74
N HIS A 8 4.41 12.27 -16.35
CA HIS A 8 4.30 13.72 -16.52
C HIS A 8 3.91 14.41 -15.20
N GLY A 9 4.76 14.30 -14.17
CA GLY A 9 4.53 14.89 -12.84
C GLY A 9 4.91 14.03 -11.63
N ALA A 10 5.44 12.82 -11.85
CA ALA A 10 5.89 11.91 -10.77
C ALA A 10 7.39 11.59 -10.87
N CYS A 11 8.18 12.47 -11.50
CA CYS A 11 9.63 12.30 -11.66
C CYS A 11 10.33 12.12 -10.31
N GLU A 12 9.90 12.86 -9.27
CA GLU A 12 10.50 12.81 -7.93
C GLU A 12 10.41 11.40 -7.29
N ILE A 13 9.33 10.66 -7.53
CA ILE A 13 9.17 9.28 -7.03
C ILE A 13 10.16 8.32 -7.71
N LEU A 14 10.50 8.59 -8.98
CA LEU A 14 11.46 7.80 -9.75
C LEU A 14 12.90 8.27 -9.58
N GLU A 15 13.13 9.40 -8.91
CA GLU A 15 14.46 10.01 -8.75
C GLU A 15 15.18 9.54 -7.49
N ASN A 16 14.46 9.06 -6.48
CA ASN A 16 15.06 8.52 -5.25
C ASN A 16 14.57 7.10 -4.88
N PRO A 17 14.64 6.11 -5.78
CA PRO A 17 14.37 4.73 -5.41
C PRO A 17 15.47 4.21 -4.49
N THR A 18 15.08 3.65 -3.34
CA THR A 18 16.01 2.91 -2.49
C THR A 18 16.08 1.46 -2.95
N HIS A 19 17.29 0.91 -2.97
CA HIS A 19 17.56 -0.47 -3.35
C HIS A 19 18.02 -1.26 -2.13
N TRP A 20 17.43 -2.43 -1.92
CA TRP A 20 17.71 -3.30 -0.79
C TRP A 20 18.05 -4.70 -1.29
N GLU A 21 18.93 -5.40 -0.57
CA GLU A 21 19.35 -6.75 -0.94
C GLU A 21 18.29 -7.83 -0.67
N SER A 22 17.32 -7.53 0.21
CA SER A 22 16.22 -8.44 0.53
C SER A 22 14.95 -7.70 0.93
N LEU A 23 13.80 -8.36 0.78
CA LEU A 23 12.51 -7.86 1.26
C LEU A 23 12.52 -7.61 2.77
N SER A 24 13.19 -8.48 3.55
CA SER A 24 13.31 -8.31 4.99
C SER A 24 14.04 -7.02 5.37
N ALA A 25 15.06 -6.62 4.60
CA ALA A 25 15.79 -5.38 4.84
C ALA A 25 14.92 -4.16 4.49
N ALA A 26 14.14 -4.25 3.41
CA ALA A 26 13.24 -3.18 2.99
C ALA A 26 12.02 -2.98 3.91
N LEU A 27 11.67 -3.97 4.74
CA LEU A 27 10.54 -3.94 5.67
C LEU A 27 10.96 -3.81 7.14
N ALA A 28 12.25 -3.67 7.43
CA ALA A 28 12.76 -3.71 8.81
C ALA A 28 12.25 -2.57 9.71
N ASP A 29 11.89 -1.44 9.12
CA ASP A 29 11.35 -0.24 9.77
C ASP A 29 9.83 -0.05 9.53
N ILE A 30 9.18 -1.09 9.01
CA ILE A 30 7.75 -1.08 8.68
C ILE A 30 6.97 -1.84 9.76
N ASP A 31 6.02 -1.16 10.39
CA ASP A 31 5.18 -1.73 11.46
C ASP A 31 4.11 -2.68 10.91
N PHE A 32 3.67 -2.48 9.66
CA PHE A 32 2.65 -3.31 9.03
C PHE A 32 2.86 -3.48 7.53
N SER A 33 2.91 -4.71 7.07
CA SER A 33 3.23 -5.06 5.69
C SER A 33 2.06 -5.78 4.99
N ILE A 34 1.73 -5.31 3.78
CA ILE A 34 0.64 -5.84 2.97
C ILE A 34 1.24 -6.29 1.64
N ALA A 35 1.03 -7.54 1.22
CA ALA A 35 1.47 -8.00 -0.10
C ALA A 35 0.29 -8.28 -1.04
N THR A 36 0.44 -7.86 -2.29
CA THR A 36 -0.54 -8.12 -3.35
C THR A 36 -0.28 -9.46 -4.02
N THR A 37 -1.31 -10.26 -4.24
CA THR A 37 -1.24 -11.52 -4.99
C THR A 37 -2.30 -11.59 -6.09
N THR A 38 -1.97 -12.30 -7.18
CA THR A 38 -2.91 -12.62 -8.27
C THR A 38 -3.57 -13.98 -8.09
N ARG A 39 -3.14 -14.78 -7.10
CA ARG A 39 -3.67 -16.12 -6.85
C ARG A 39 -4.17 -16.24 -5.43
N SER A 40 -5.38 -16.77 -5.28
CA SER A 40 -5.83 -17.30 -3.98
C SER A 40 -4.93 -18.48 -3.63
N ARG A 41 -3.92 -18.25 -2.79
CA ARG A 41 -3.05 -19.32 -2.29
C ARG A 41 -3.90 -20.18 -1.36
N ALA A 42 -4.11 -21.45 -1.70
CA ALA A 42 -4.80 -22.42 -0.84
C ALA A 42 -4.19 -22.56 0.57
N LYS A 43 -2.94 -22.12 0.75
CA LYS A 43 -2.23 -22.06 2.05
C LYS A 43 -2.59 -20.84 2.91
N PHE A 44 -3.09 -19.76 2.34
CA PHE A 44 -3.49 -18.59 3.11
C PHE A 44 -4.94 -18.74 3.55
N ARG A 45 -5.14 -18.86 4.87
CA ARG A 45 -6.47 -18.98 5.47
C ARG A 45 -7.29 -17.70 5.31
N TYR A 46 -6.64 -16.58 5.00
CA TYR A 46 -7.28 -15.28 4.82
C TYR A 46 -6.52 -14.44 3.79
N CYS A 47 -7.24 -13.99 2.75
CA CYS A 47 -6.78 -13.00 1.78
C CYS A 47 -7.82 -11.88 1.75
N ALA A 48 -7.41 -10.67 2.08
CA ALA A 48 -8.32 -9.52 2.09
C ALA A 48 -8.61 -9.05 0.66
N MET A 49 -9.86 -8.75 0.37
CA MET A 49 -10.21 -8.01 -0.84
C MET A 49 -9.59 -6.62 -0.76
N GLN A 50 -9.25 -6.03 -1.92
CA GLN A 50 -8.66 -4.69 -1.99
C GLN A 50 -9.45 -3.62 -1.21
N GLN A 51 -10.77 -3.75 -1.12
CA GLN A 51 -11.64 -2.83 -0.38
C GLN A 51 -11.51 -2.96 1.15
N GLN A 52 -11.18 -4.15 1.64
CA GLN A 52 -11.03 -4.42 3.08
C GLN A 52 -9.71 -3.88 3.63
N VAL A 53 -8.70 -3.71 2.77
CA VAL A 53 -7.38 -3.18 3.16
C VAL A 53 -7.50 -1.80 3.78
N GLN A 54 -8.38 -0.94 3.24
CA GLN A 54 -8.62 0.39 3.80
C GLN A 54 -9.10 0.30 5.26
N THR A 55 -10.15 -0.47 5.53
CA THR A 55 -10.69 -0.65 6.88
C THR A 55 -9.64 -1.23 7.84
N VAL A 56 -8.87 -2.22 7.39
CA VAL A 56 -7.78 -2.79 8.21
C VAL A 56 -6.74 -1.73 8.58
N LEU A 57 -6.37 -0.85 7.65
CA LEU A 57 -5.44 0.24 7.90
C LEU A 57 -6.06 1.32 8.81
N GLU A 58 -7.34 1.63 8.66
CA GLU A 58 -8.08 2.55 9.56
C GLU A 58 -8.13 2.02 10.99
N ASP A 59 -8.39 0.72 11.18
CA ASP A 59 -8.42 0.12 12.51
C ASP A 59 -7.02 0.13 13.15
N LYS A 60 -5.99 -0.09 12.35
CA LYS A 60 -4.59 -0.15 12.78
C LYS A 60 -3.91 1.20 12.92
N GLN A 61 -4.50 2.29 12.42
CA GLN A 61 -3.88 3.63 12.40
C GLN A 61 -3.44 4.14 13.78
N HIS A 62 -4.05 3.63 14.86
CA HIS A 62 -3.72 4.00 16.24
C HIS A 62 -2.49 3.26 16.79
N TRP A 63 -2.05 2.18 16.14
CA TRP A 63 -1.01 1.26 16.64
C TRP A 63 0.14 1.05 15.65
N VAL A 64 -0.02 1.50 14.41
CA VAL A 64 0.92 1.33 13.30
C VAL A 64 1.27 2.71 12.77
N ASN A 65 2.56 3.07 12.80
CA ASN A 65 3.04 4.36 12.30
C ASN A 65 3.49 4.28 10.84
N SER A 66 3.95 3.11 10.40
CA SER A 66 4.41 2.86 9.04
C SER A 66 3.74 1.64 8.43
N ALA A 67 3.26 1.76 7.20
CA ALA A 67 2.70 0.64 6.45
C ALA A 67 3.35 0.55 5.06
N ALA A 68 3.67 -0.67 4.63
CA ALA A 68 4.19 -0.94 3.30
C ALA A 68 3.22 -1.78 2.48
N LEU A 69 3.03 -1.39 1.22
CA LEU A 69 2.30 -2.17 0.22
C LEU A 69 3.30 -2.75 -0.78
N VAL A 70 3.44 -4.07 -0.78
CA VAL A 70 4.42 -4.83 -1.55
C VAL A 70 3.75 -5.41 -2.80
N PHE A 71 4.30 -5.06 -3.96
CA PHE A 71 3.89 -5.59 -5.25
C PHE A 71 4.96 -6.54 -5.79
N GLY A 72 4.59 -7.77 -6.15
CA GLY A 72 5.53 -8.74 -6.69
C GLY A 72 4.86 -9.96 -7.32
N ARG A 73 5.64 -10.82 -7.98
CA ARG A 73 5.20 -12.11 -8.51
C ARG A 73 5.51 -13.19 -7.47
N ASP A 74 4.48 -13.94 -7.09
CA ASP A 74 4.49 -14.89 -5.98
C ASP A 74 5.62 -15.94 -6.00
N GLU A 75 6.22 -16.27 -7.16
CA GLU A 75 7.29 -17.28 -7.28
C GLU A 75 8.68 -16.71 -7.67
N ASP A 76 8.75 -15.73 -8.56
CA ASP A 76 10.04 -15.26 -9.12
C ASP A 76 10.69 -14.13 -8.31
N SER A 77 9.95 -13.42 -7.45
CA SER A 77 10.39 -12.14 -6.85
C SER A 77 10.56 -12.15 -5.33
N GLY A 78 10.70 -13.31 -4.69
CA GLY A 78 11.06 -13.37 -3.26
C GLY A 78 9.91 -13.21 -2.26
N LEU A 79 8.65 -13.30 -2.70
CA LEU A 79 7.45 -13.44 -1.84
C LEU A 79 7.29 -14.87 -1.27
N THR A 80 8.31 -15.71 -1.42
CA THR A 80 8.46 -17.01 -0.75
C THR A 80 8.68 -16.87 0.76
N ASN A 81 9.05 -15.67 1.24
CA ASN A 81 9.18 -15.38 2.66
C ASN A 81 7.83 -14.96 3.26
N GLU A 82 6.88 -15.89 3.17
CA GLU A 82 5.48 -15.76 3.58
C GLU A 82 5.32 -15.32 5.05
N ALA A 83 6.36 -15.51 5.87
CA ALA A 83 6.43 -15.08 7.26
C ALA A 83 6.73 -13.59 7.47
N LEU A 84 7.08 -12.85 6.42
CA LEU A 84 7.43 -11.42 6.50
C LEU A 84 6.27 -10.48 6.20
N VAL A 85 5.09 -11.02 5.87
CA VAL A 85 3.93 -10.22 5.46
C VAL A 85 2.75 -10.44 6.40
N ASP A 86 2.20 -9.35 6.94
CA ASP A 86 1.09 -9.39 7.90
C ASP A 86 -0.27 -9.64 7.22
N LEU A 87 -0.44 -9.13 5.99
CA LEU A 87 -1.68 -9.24 5.24
C LEU A 87 -1.45 -9.54 3.77
N LEU A 88 -2.13 -10.55 3.24
CA LEU A 88 -2.28 -10.71 1.79
C LEU A 88 -3.55 -10.03 1.30
N THR A 89 -3.44 -9.42 0.12
CA THR A 89 -4.57 -8.83 -0.59
C THR A 89 -4.55 -9.17 -2.07
N SER A 90 -5.73 -9.25 -2.67
CA SER A 90 -5.90 -9.46 -4.11
C SER A 90 -6.92 -8.49 -4.67
N ILE A 91 -6.75 -8.11 -5.94
CA ILE A 91 -7.76 -7.35 -6.68
C ILE A 91 -8.77 -8.34 -7.27
N THR A 92 -10.03 -8.23 -6.87
CA THR A 92 -11.11 -9.02 -7.46
C THR A 92 -11.31 -8.62 -8.92
N MET A 93 -11.12 -9.56 -9.85
CA MET A 93 -11.37 -9.36 -11.28
C MET A 93 -12.69 -10.01 -11.69
N ALA A 94 -13.45 -9.36 -12.58
CA ALA A 94 -14.76 -9.85 -13.04
C ALA A 94 -14.66 -11.05 -14.01
N ALA A 95 -13.47 -11.31 -14.55
CA ALA A 95 -13.19 -12.43 -15.44
C ALA A 95 -11.85 -13.05 -15.03
N ASP A 96 -11.63 -14.32 -15.40
CA ASP A 96 -10.40 -15.10 -15.14
C ASP A 96 -9.21 -14.61 -15.98
N TYR A 97 -8.95 -13.30 -15.97
CA TYR A 97 -7.73 -12.74 -16.53
C TYR A 97 -6.56 -13.03 -15.59
N THR A 98 -5.49 -13.58 -16.16
CA THR A 98 -4.39 -14.17 -15.41
C THR A 98 -3.43 -13.16 -14.74
N SER A 99 -3.51 -11.86 -15.06
CA SER A 99 -2.70 -10.84 -14.37
C SER A 99 -3.07 -9.42 -14.79
N LEU A 100 -3.18 -8.50 -13.82
CA LEU A 100 -3.06 -7.07 -14.04
C LEU A 100 -1.59 -6.70 -14.26
N ASN A 101 -1.35 -5.69 -15.09
CA ASN A 101 -0.04 -5.04 -15.15
C ASN A 101 0.28 -4.38 -13.79
N LEU A 102 1.56 -4.34 -13.42
CA LEU A 102 2.02 -3.74 -12.15
C LEU A 102 1.49 -2.30 -11.94
N GLY A 103 1.60 -1.45 -12.95
CA GLY A 103 1.06 -0.08 -12.90
C GLY A 103 -0.45 -0.02 -12.73
N GLN A 104 -1.21 -0.97 -13.30
CA GLN A 104 -2.66 -1.04 -13.06
C GLN A 104 -2.98 -1.42 -11.62
N ALA A 105 -2.27 -2.42 -11.08
CA ALA A 105 -2.43 -2.80 -9.68
C ALA A 105 -2.09 -1.63 -8.75
N VAL A 106 -0.94 -0.98 -8.95
CA VAL A 106 -0.52 0.20 -8.19
C VAL A 106 -1.58 1.30 -8.25
N MET A 107 -2.12 1.61 -9.43
CA MET A 107 -3.16 2.63 -9.58
C MET A 107 -4.44 2.30 -8.80
N VAL A 108 -4.90 1.05 -8.84
CA VAL A 108 -6.11 0.61 -8.11
C VAL A 108 -5.93 0.79 -6.60
N TYR A 109 -4.79 0.36 -6.05
CA TYR A 109 -4.52 0.51 -4.62
C TYR A 109 -4.30 1.98 -4.24
N CYS A 110 -3.55 2.77 -5.02
CA CYS A 110 -3.39 4.20 -4.75
C CYS A 110 -4.74 4.94 -4.77
N TYR A 111 -5.62 4.60 -5.70
CA TYR A 111 -6.96 5.18 -5.75
C TYR A 111 -7.79 4.79 -4.52
N GLN A 112 -7.84 3.50 -4.17
CA GLN A 112 -8.57 3.01 -3.01
C GLN A 112 -8.06 3.65 -1.71
N LEU A 113 -6.75 3.72 -1.53
CA LEU A 113 -6.11 4.24 -0.32
C LEU A 113 -6.07 5.77 -0.27
N SER A 114 -6.41 6.47 -1.36
CA SER A 114 -6.44 7.93 -1.38
C SER A 114 -7.42 8.52 -0.34
N ALA A 115 -8.44 7.77 0.05
CA ALA A 115 -9.38 8.13 1.12
C ALA A 115 -8.67 8.27 2.49
N LEU A 116 -7.66 7.46 2.78
CA LEU A 116 -6.88 7.54 4.03
C LEU A 116 -6.14 8.88 4.16
N ARG A 117 -5.73 9.46 3.03
CA ARG A 117 -5.11 10.79 3.01
C ARG A 117 -6.09 11.90 3.42
N GLN A 118 -7.38 11.72 3.15
CA GLN A 118 -8.40 12.68 3.58
C GLN A 118 -8.66 12.58 5.09
N VAL A 119 -8.60 11.37 5.65
CA VAL A 119 -8.73 11.14 7.10
C VAL A 119 -7.61 11.84 7.88
N SER A 120 -6.35 11.70 7.43
CA SER A 120 -5.22 12.36 8.11
C SER A 120 -5.29 13.89 8.04
N VAL A 121 -5.72 14.46 6.91
CA VAL A 121 -5.93 15.91 6.77
C VAL A 121 -7.07 16.39 7.67
N GLN A 122 -8.19 15.67 7.73
CA GLN A 122 -9.34 16.04 8.56
C GLN A 122 -9.02 15.95 10.07
N MET A 123 -8.31 14.89 10.50
CA MET A 123 -7.86 14.77 11.89
C MET A 123 -6.88 15.89 12.28
N ALA A 124 -5.94 16.24 11.40
CA ALA A 124 -5.04 17.36 11.64
C ALA A 124 -5.78 18.71 11.75
N LEU A 125 -6.84 18.91 10.94
CA LEU A 125 -7.68 20.11 11.03
C LEU A 125 -8.51 20.13 12.32
N LEU A 126 -9.07 19.00 12.74
CA LEU A 126 -9.84 18.88 13.98
C LEU A 126 -8.95 19.05 15.23
N GLN A 127 -7.73 18.52 15.23
CA GLN A 127 -6.74 18.76 16.30
C GLN A 127 -6.35 20.24 16.39
N ARG A 128 -6.21 20.93 15.25
CA ARG A 128 -5.97 22.38 15.19
C ARG A 128 -7.17 23.21 15.65
N SER A 129 -8.40 22.73 15.47
CA SER A 129 -9.60 23.39 16.02
C SER A 129 -9.78 23.16 17.53
N GLY A 130 -9.19 22.09 18.09
CA GLY A 130 -9.18 21.82 19.53
C GLY A 130 -8.17 22.67 20.31
N ASP A 131 -7.06 23.06 19.69
CA ASP A 131 -6.12 24.06 20.22
C ASP A 131 -6.67 25.47 19.97
N GLY A 132 -7.58 25.90 20.85
CA GLY A 132 -8.35 27.15 20.77
C GLY A 132 -7.53 28.44 20.67
N LYS A 133 -6.87 28.67 19.53
CA LYS A 133 -6.28 29.94 19.15
C LYS A 133 -7.02 30.47 17.93
N LEU A 134 -8.08 31.22 18.23
CA LEU A 134 -8.64 32.21 17.31
C LEU A 134 -7.49 33.04 16.76
N MET A 135 -7.31 33.04 15.44
CA MET A 135 -6.57 34.11 14.75
C MET A 135 -7.50 34.78 13.74
N PRO A 136 -7.38 36.11 13.58
CA PRO A 136 -8.38 36.93 12.93
C PRO A 136 -8.29 36.82 11.40
N LEU A 137 -9.34 37.33 10.75
CA LEU A 137 -9.57 37.38 9.31
C LEU A 137 -8.33 37.78 8.50
#